data_AF-A0A822EF60-F1
#
_entry.id   AF-A0A822EF60-F1
#
_cell.length_a   1.000
_cell.length_b   1.000
_cell.length_c   1.000
_cell.angle_alpha   90.00
_cell.angle_beta   90.00
_cell.angle_gamma   90.00
#
_symmetry.space_group_name_H-M   'P 1'
#
loop_
_entity.id
_entity.type
_entity.pdbx_description
1 polymer ?
#
loop_
_entity_poly.entity_id
_entity_poly.type
_entity_poly.pdbx_seq_one_letter_code
_entity_poly.pdbx_strand_id
1 'polypeptide(L)' 'IFRSAHQLYANDDEFHNLSLYVRHNRAKQGNLHIGDSAMDVKLLNINGEFVSLLSYFQSNRPLLIIAGSYT' A
#
# COMPACT_ATOMS: atom_id res chain seq x y z
N ILE A 1 -13.14 -11.09 -27.50
CA ILE A 1 -14.29 -10.78 -26.61
C ILE A 1 -13.73 -10.61 -25.20
N PHE A 2 -13.67 -9.39 -24.68
CA PHE A 2 -13.29 -9.16 -23.28
C PHE A 2 -14.52 -9.40 -22.41
N ARG A 3 -14.43 -10.35 -21.47
CA ARG A 3 -15.46 -10.59 -20.45
C ARG A 3 -15.04 -9.85 -19.19
N SER A 4 -15.95 -9.09 -18.58
CA SER A 4 -15.65 -8.43 -17.30
C SER A 4 -15.63 -9.46 -16.18
N ALA A 5 -14.82 -9.25 -15.15
CA ALA A 5 -14.72 -10.18 -14.02
C ALA A 5 -16.09 -10.44 -13.37
N HIS A 6 -16.95 -9.43 -13.34
CA HIS A 6 -18.34 -9.53 -12.88
C HIS A 6 -19.20 -10.55 -13.66
N GLN A 7 -18.89 -10.79 -14.95
CA GLN A 7 -19.57 -11.79 -15.77
C GLN A 7 -19.00 -13.21 -15.55
N LEU A 8 -17.77 -13.32 -15.05
CA LEU A 8 -17.10 -14.60 -14.81
C LEU A 8 -17.41 -15.16 -13.41
N TYR A 9 -17.71 -14.29 -12.43
CA TYR A 9 -17.97 -14.65 -11.05
C TYR A 9 -19.41 -14.31 -10.62
N ALA A 10 -20.39 -14.67 -11.46
CA ALA A 10 -21.79 -14.28 -11.29
C ALA A 10 -22.44 -14.76 -9.96
N ASN A 11 -21.92 -15.83 -9.36
CA ASN A 11 -22.45 -16.44 -8.14
C ASN A 11 -21.56 -16.16 -6.90
N ASP A 12 -20.58 -15.27 -7.00
CA ASP A 12 -19.72 -14.89 -5.87
C ASP A 12 -20.17 -13.53 -5.33
N ASP A 13 -20.92 -13.56 -4.23
CA ASP A 13 -21.46 -12.37 -3.57
C ASP A 13 -20.36 -11.39 -3.11
N GLU A 14 -19.14 -11.87 -2.87
CA GLU A 14 -18.01 -11.02 -2.48
C GLU A 14 -17.52 -10.18 -3.68
N PHE A 15 -17.63 -10.71 -4.90
CA PHE A 15 -17.23 -10.05 -6.15
C PHE A 15 -18.17 -8.93 -6.59
N HIS A 16 -19.46 -9.04 -6.25
CA HIS A 16 -20.45 -8.02 -6.55
C HIS A 16 -20.41 -6.85 -5.56
N ASN A 17 -20.05 -7.14 -4.30
CA ASN A 17 -20.10 -6.16 -3.21
C ASN A 17 -18.75 -5.49 -2.91
N LEU A 18 -17.64 -6.07 -3.36
CA LEU A 18 -16.30 -5.52 -3.16
C LEU A 18 -15.64 -5.26 -4.51
N SER A 19 -15.29 -4.00 -4.79
CA SER A 19 -14.41 -3.71 -5.93
C SER A 19 -13.15 -4.56 -5.79
N LEU A 20 -12.78 -5.29 -6.84
CA LEU A 20 -11.56 -6.12 -6.90
C LEU A 20 -10.33 -5.39 -6.35
N TYR A 21 -10.26 -4.08 -6.62
CA TYR A 21 -9.25 -3.19 -6.08
C TYR A 21 -9.23 -3.22 -4.54
N VAL A 22 -10.37 -3.04 -3.89
CA VAL A 22 -10.48 -3.08 -2.42
C VAL A 22 -10.17 -4.48 -1.88
N ARG A 23 -10.51 -5.55 -2.61
CA ARG A 23 -10.22 -6.94 -2.19
C ARG A 23 -8.72 -7.19 -2.10
N HIS A 24 -7.99 -6.80 -3.14
CA HIS A 24 -6.57 -7.10 -3.28
C HIS A 24 -5.65 -6.04 -2.66
N ASN A 25 -6.15 -4.83 -2.43
CA ASN A 25 -5.39 -3.72 -1.87
C ASN A 25 -5.62 -3.56 -0.36
N ARG A 26 -6.03 -4.64 0.32
CA ARG A 26 -6.01 -4.70 1.79
C ARG A 26 -4.56 -4.78 2.26
N ALA A 27 -4.20 -3.92 3.20
CA ALA A 27 -2.93 -4.04 3.89
C ALA A 27 -2.83 -5.43 4.54
N LYS A 28 -1.78 -6.17 4.19
CA LYS A 28 -1.43 -7.45 4.83
C LYS A 28 -0.28 -7.20 5.80
N GLN A 29 -0.16 -8.06 6.81
CA GLN A 29 1.00 -8.05 7.69
C GLN A 29 2.27 -8.24 6.84
N GLY A 30 3.22 -7.31 6.98
CA GLY A 30 4.52 -7.37 6.34
C GLY A 30 5.51 -8.23 7.14
N ASN A 31 6.75 -8.29 6.64
CA ASN A 31 7.82 -9.09 7.24
C ASN A 31 8.57 -8.38 8.40
N LEU A 32 8.22 -7.14 8.71
CA LEU A 32 8.87 -6.35 9.76
C LEU A 32 8.22 -6.62 11.12
N HIS A 33 9.05 -6.81 12.14
CA HIS A 33 8.65 -7.04 13.52
C HIS A 33 9.09 -5.89 14.43
N ILE A 34 8.49 -5.83 15.63
CA ILE A 34 8.88 -4.84 16.64
C ILE A 34 10.34 -5.11 17.05
N GLY A 35 11.16 -4.06 16.98
CA GLY A 35 12.59 -4.12 17.29
C GLY A 35 13.49 -4.27 16.05
N ASP A 36 12.92 -4.58 14.88
CA ASP A 36 13.68 -4.59 13.63
C ASP A 36 14.14 -3.17 13.28
N SER A 37 15.36 -3.07 12.73
CA SER A 37 15.83 -1.84 12.11
C SER A 37 14.99 -1.52 10.87
N ALA A 38 14.49 -0.29 10.78
CA ALA A 38 13.80 0.17 9.59
C ALA A 38 14.74 0.14 8.37
N MET A 39 14.27 -0.43 7.26
CA MET A 39 15.02 -0.43 6.01
C MET A 39 15.08 0.98 5.42
N ASP A 40 16.28 1.43 5.04
CA ASP A 40 16.39 2.65 4.25
C ASP A 40 16.08 2.35 2.78
N VAL A 41 15.07 3.03 2.24
CA VAL A 41 14.61 2.83 0.87
C VAL A 41 14.58 4.15 0.13
N LYS A 42 14.83 4.10 -1.18
CA LYS A 42 14.76 5.26 -2.07
C LYS A 42 13.29 5.54 -2.41
N LEU A 43 12.82 6.74 -2.09
CA LEU A 43 11.48 7.23 -2.35
C LEU A 43 11.52 8.30 -3.45
N LEU A 44 10.40 8.47 -4.15
CA LEU A 44 10.14 9.61 -5.03
C LEU A 44 9.14 10.53 -4.31
N ASN A 45 9.54 11.76 -4.01
CA ASN A 45 8.68 12.71 -3.33
C ASN A 45 7.70 13.39 -4.32
N ILE A 46 6.75 14.18 -3.79
CA ILE A 46 5.75 14.89 -4.59
C ILE A 46 6.35 15.97 -5.52
N ASN A 47 7.59 16.39 -5.27
CA ASN A 47 8.32 17.35 -6.10
C ASN A 47 9.10 16.66 -7.23
N GLY A 48 9.03 15.32 -7.33
CA GLY A 48 9.75 14.54 -8.34
C GLY A 48 11.21 14.26 -7.99
N GLU A 49 11.62 14.49 -6.74
CA GLU A 49 12.98 14.27 -6.28
C GLU A 49 13.12 12.91 -5.59
N PHE A 50 14.29 12.30 -5.75
CA PHE A 50 14.61 11.08 -5.03
C PHE A 50 15.17 11.38 -3.64
N VAL A 51 14.59 10.77 -2.61
CA VAL A 51 14.97 10.94 -1.20
C VAL A 51 15.09 9.58 -0.52
N SER A 52 15.82 9.50 0.61
CA SER A 52 15.87 8.28 1.43
C SER A 52 14.76 8.29 2.48
N LEU A 53 14.17 7.14 2.80
CA LEU A 53 13.14 7.05 3.84
C LEU A 53 13.68 7.52 5.21
N LEU A 54 14.88 7.09 5.58
CA LEU A 54 15.47 7.45 6.87
C LEU A 54 15.86 8.92 6.97
N SER A 55 15.93 9.65 5.86
CA SER A 55 16.11 11.12 5.90
C SER A 55 14.96 11.86 6.59
N TYR A 56 13.77 11.25 6.68
CA TYR A 56 12.63 11.79 7.41
C TYR A 56 12.62 11.44 8.90
N PHE A 57 13.50 10.53 9.34
CA PHE A 57 13.61 10.16 10.73
C PHE A 57 14.32 11.25 11.54
N GLN A 58 13.83 11.52 12.75
CA GLN A 58 14.44 12.46 13.69
C GLN A 58 14.53 11.79 15.06
N SER A 59 15.65 11.95 15.77
CA SER A 59 15.91 11.26 17.05
C SER A 59 14.83 11.49 18.12
N ASN A 60 14.19 12.66 18.12
CA ASN A 60 13.14 13.03 19.09
C ASN A 60 11.72 12.96 18.52
N ARG A 61 11.52 12.39 17.32
CA ARG A 61 10.20 12.33 16.68
C ARG A 61 10.03 11.02 15.90
N PRO A 62 9.08 10.16 16.28
CA PRO A 62 8.80 8.94 15.54
C PRO A 62 8.32 9.26 14.13
N LEU A 63 8.79 8.49 13.16
CA LEU A 63 8.34 8.56 11.77
C LEU A 63 7.16 7.60 11.56
N LEU A 64 6.03 8.13 11.11
CA LEU A 64 4.84 7.35 10.75
C LEU A 64 4.66 7.37 9.23
N ILE A 65 4.52 6.19 8.64
CA ILE A 65 4.22 6.04 7.21
C ILE A 65 2.76 5.63 7.06
N ILE A 66 2.00 6.40 6.29
CA ILE A 66 0.60 6.09 5.95
C ILE A 66 0.55 5.88 4.45
N ALA A 67 0.15 4.69 4.04
CA ALA A 67 -0.05 4.35 2.63
C ALA A 67 -1.53 4.50 2.27
N GLY A 68 -1.80 5.16 1.15
CA GLY A 68 -3.15 5.34 0.62
C GLY A 68 -3.09 5.80 -0.83
N SER A 69 -4.20 5.66 -1.54
CA SER A 69 -4.38 6.23 -2.87
C SER A 69 -4.67 7.73 -2.71
N TYR A 70 -3.90 8.56 -3.42
CA TYR A 70 -4.21 9.98 -3.60
C TYR A 70 -4.65 10.16 -5.06
N THR A 71 -5.88 10.62 -5.25
CA THR A 71 -6.51 10.88 -6.56
C THR A 71 -6.91 12.35 -6.65
#